data_AF-A0A2V9IZ07-F1
#
_entry.id   AF-A0A2V9IZ07-F1
#
_cell.length_a   1.000
_cell.length_b   1.000
_cell.length_c   1.000
_cell.angle_alpha   90.00
_cell.angle_beta   90.00
_cell.angle_gamma   90.00
#
_symmetry.space_group_name_H-M   'P 1'
#
loop_
_entity.id
_entity.type
_entity.pdbx_description
1 polymer ?
#
loop_
_entity_poly.entity_id
_entity_poly.type
_entity_poly.pdbx_seq_one_letter_code
_entity_poly.pdbx_strand_id
1 'polypeptide(L)' 'ERLRWGPNAVYFHGGETPGYNSHMGYDPNSRVTFVTWTNLPISVEGKWTSLTLVLKIWDQIYVVSPLTAFPSPTATP' A
#
# COMPACT_ATOMS: atom_id res chain seq x y z
N GLU A 1 10.40 -0.86 8.41
CA GLU A 1 11.27 -0.41 7.29
C GLU A 1 10.67 0.83 6.61
N ARG A 2 11.41 1.49 5.71
CA ARG A 2 10.94 2.67 4.96
C ARG A 2 11.19 2.47 3.45
N LEU A 3 10.16 2.64 2.63
CA LEU A 3 10.27 2.64 1.16
C LEU A 3 9.88 4.02 0.60
N ARG A 4 10.51 4.43 -0.51
CA ARG A 4 10.08 5.61 -1.28
C ARG A 4 9.40 5.16 -2.57
N TRP A 5 8.32 5.85 -2.94
CA TRP A 5 7.59 5.63 -4.20
C TRP A 5 7.18 6.97 -4.81
N GLY A 6 7.91 7.41 -5.84
CA GLY A 6 7.79 8.80 -6.32
C GLY A 6 8.05 9.80 -5.18
N PRO A 7 7.15 10.78 -4.93
CA PRO A 7 7.29 11.73 -3.82
C PRO A 7 6.88 11.16 -2.44
N ASN A 8 6.31 9.95 -2.38
CA ASN A 8 5.75 9.37 -1.16
C ASN A 8 6.80 8.55 -0.38
N ALA A 9 6.62 8.46 0.94
CA ALA A 9 7.49 7.72 1.83
C ALA A 9 6.67 6.83 2.76
N VAL A 10 6.63 5.53 2.47
CA VAL A 10 5.84 4.57 3.25
C VAL A 10 6.70 3.94 4.34
N TYR A 11 6.22 4.02 5.57
CA TYR A 11 6.73 3.23 6.70
C TYR A 11 5.96 1.94 6.77
N PHE A 12 6.64 0.80 6.83
CA PHE A 12 5.96 -0.50 6.72
C PHE A 12 6.57 -1.58 7.60
N HIS A 13 5.76 -2.62 7.80
CA HIS A 13 6.12 -3.87 8.46
C HIS A 13 5.54 -5.04 7.66
N GLY A 14 6.36 -6.06 7.42
CA GLY A 14 5.94 -7.34 6.86
C GLY A 14 5.67 -8.35 7.97
N GLY A 15 4.75 -9.29 7.74
CA GLY A 15 4.49 -10.38 8.68
C GLY A 15 4.14 -11.66 7.95
N GLU A 16 4.45 -12.79 8.57
CA GLU A 16 4.13 -14.12 8.03
C GLU A 16 3.58 -15.01 9.15
N THR A 17 2.59 -15.82 8.81
CA THR A 17 2.12 -16.96 9.60
C THR A 17 1.91 -18.14 8.65
N PRO A 18 1.86 -19.40 9.12
CA PRO A 18 1.66 -20.54 8.23
C PRO A 18 0.43 -20.36 7.32
N GLY A 19 0.65 -20.37 6.01
CA GLY A 19 -0.40 -20.18 5.01
C GLY A 19 -0.74 -18.73 4.68
N TYR A 20 -0.11 -17.73 5.31
CA TYR A 20 -0.40 -16.32 5.06
C TYR A 20 0.84 -15.44 4.99
N ASN A 21 0.79 -14.41 4.14
CA ASN A 21 1.74 -13.31 4.14
C ASN A 21 1.01 -11.98 4.25
N SER A 22 1.66 -11.01 4.89
CA SER A 22 1.05 -9.74 5.21
C SER A 22 2.04 -8.58 5.11
N HIS A 23 1.51 -7.43 4.72
CA HIS A 23 2.24 -6.17 4.62
C HIS A 23 1.33 -5.05 5.10
N MET A 24 1.79 -4.28 6.08
CA MET A 24 1.10 -3.06 6.53
C MET A 24 2.01 -1.87 6.37
N GLY A 25 1.48 -0.77 5.86
CA GLY A 25 2.23 0.45 5.66
C GLY A 25 1.42 1.72 5.87
N TYR A 26 2.10 2.80 6.23
CA TYR A 26 1.53 4.14 6.41
C TYR A 26 2.37 5.17 5.64
N ASP A 27 1.70 5.96 4.81
CA ASP A 27 2.29 7.13 4.15
C ASP A 27 1.83 8.42 4.85
N PRO A 28 2.73 9.17 5.52
CA PRO A 28 2.36 10.41 6.19
C PRO A 28 2.01 11.54 5.23
N ASN A 29 2.44 11.47 3.95
CA ASN A 29 2.16 12.52 2.98
C ASN A 29 0.68 12.50 2.55
N SER A 30 0.20 11.32 2.13
CA SER A 30 -1.21 11.12 1.76
C SER A 30 -2.12 10.76 2.93
N ARG A 31 -1.56 10.46 4.11
CA ARG A 31 -2.26 9.96 5.30
C ARG A 31 -3.02 8.65 5.06
N VAL A 32 -2.53 7.82 4.14
CA VAL A 32 -3.15 6.53 3.83
C VAL A 32 -2.44 5.40 4.58
N THR A 33 -3.25 4.49 5.14
CA THR A 33 -2.80 3.23 5.72
C THR A 33 -3.21 2.07 4.81
N PHE A 34 -2.27 1.20 4.48
CA PHE A 34 -2.51 -0.04 3.74
C PHE A 34 -2.33 -1.23 4.66
N VAL A 35 -3.25 -2.18 4.57
CA VAL A 35 -3.12 -3.51 5.17
C VAL A 35 -3.43 -4.52 4.06
N THR A 36 -2.40 -5.22 3.62
CA THR A 36 -2.51 -6.27 2.60
C THR A 36 -2.27 -7.61 3.25
N TRP A 37 -3.21 -8.54 3.09
CA TRP A 37 -3.13 -9.90 3.61
C TRP A 37 -3.44 -10.87 2.48
N THR A 38 -2.59 -11.88 2.31
CA THR A 38 -2.73 -12.91 1.28
C THR A 38 -2.71 -14.29 1.92
N ASN A 39 -3.46 -15.23 1.33
CA ASN A 39 -3.59 -16.63 1.78
C ASN A 39 -2.62 -17.58 1.05
N LEU A 40 -1.53 -17.03 0.54
CA LEU A 40 -0.45 -17.76 -0.10
C LEU A 40 0.85 -17.04 0.26
N PRO A 41 1.75 -17.57 1.09
CA PRO A 41 2.92 -16.81 1.54
C PRO A 41 3.84 -16.40 0.38
N ILE A 42 4.11 -17.36 -0.50
CA ILE A 42 5.02 -17.26 -1.63
C ILE A 42 4.27 -17.73 -2.90
N SER A 43 4.35 -16.96 -3.99
CA SER A 43 3.75 -17.32 -5.28
C SER A 43 4.47 -18.51 -5.93
N VAL A 44 3.89 -19.06 -7.01
CA VAL A 44 4.54 -20.13 -7.79
C VAL A 44 5.87 -19.68 -8.43
N GLU A 45 6.06 -18.37 -8.60
CA GLU A 45 7.32 -17.74 -9.06
C GLU A 45 8.27 -17.36 -7.91
N GLY A 46 7.99 -17.78 -6.67
CA GLY A 46 8.88 -17.53 -5.53
C GLY A 46 8.77 -16.13 -4.92
N LYS A 47 7.67 -15.38 -5.17
CA LYS A 47 7.52 -14.00 -4.67
C LYS A 47 6.64 -13.91 -3.43
N TRP A 48 7.03 -13.06 -2.48
CA TRP A 48 6.20 -12.64 -1.35
C TRP A 48 4.93 -11.98 -1.86
N THR A 49 3.79 -12.63 -1.65
CA THR A 49 2.56 -12.26 -2.38
C THR A 49 1.97 -10.94 -1.89
N SER A 50 1.96 -10.66 -0.59
CA SER A 50 1.40 -9.41 -0.07
C SER A 50 2.23 -8.21 -0.49
N LEU A 51 3.57 -8.32 -0.44
CA LEU A 51 4.49 -7.29 -0.90
C LEU A 51 4.36 -7.09 -2.41
N THR A 52 4.25 -8.16 -3.19
CA THR A 52 4.07 -8.05 -4.64
C THR A 52 2.75 -7.37 -4.99
N LEU A 53 1.67 -7.70 -4.27
CA LEU A 53 0.35 -7.11 -4.52
C LEU A 53 0.30 -5.63 -4.13
N VAL A 54 0.85 -5.25 -2.97
CA VAL A 54 0.82 -3.85 -2.53
C VAL A 54 1.62 -2.94 -3.45
N LEU A 55 2.76 -3.39 -4.00
CA LEU A 55 3.53 -2.61 -4.96
C LEU A 55 2.74 -2.34 -6.25
N LYS A 56 1.99 -3.33 -6.75
CA LYS A 56 1.09 -3.14 -7.89
C LYS A 56 -0.07 -2.19 -7.57
N ILE A 57 -0.57 -2.19 -6.34
CA ILE A 57 -1.61 -1.24 -5.90
C ILE A 57 -1.02 0.17 -5.86
N TRP A 58 0.20 0.34 -5.32
CA TRP A 58 0.89 1.63 -5.26
C TRP A 58 1.15 2.24 -6.64
N ASP A 59 1.44 1.43 -7.65
CA ASP A 59 1.48 1.87 -9.05
C ASP A 59 0.18 2.52 -9.53
N GLN A 60 -0.97 2.14 -8.97
CA GLN A 60 -2.28 2.63 -9.39
C GLN A 60 -2.78 3.82 -8.58
N ILE A 61 -2.34 3.98 -7.33
CA ILE A 61 -2.92 4.98 -6.41
C ILE A 61 -1.97 6.14 -6.07
N TYR A 62 -0.66 5.97 -6.28
CA TYR A 62 0.31 7.06 -6.14
C TYR A 62 0.60 7.79 -7.45
N VAL A 63 -0.13 7.45 -8.52
CA VAL A 63 -0.21 8.32 -9.70
C VAL A 63 -1.10 9.51 -9.39
N VAL A 64 -0.74 10.68 -9.91
CA VAL A 64 -1.61 11.86 -9.84
C VAL A 64 -2.85 11.56 -10.69
N SER A 65 -4.02 11.52 -10.06
CA SER A 65 -5.30 11.38 -10.79
C SER A 65 -5.42 12.51 -11.83
N PRO A 66 -5.69 12.19 -13.12
CA PRO A 66 -5.98 13.21 -14.12
C PRO A 66 -7.34 13.89 -13.88
N LEU A 67 -8.22 13.25 -13.10
CA LEU A 67 -9.45 13.85 -12.60
C LEU A 67 -9.09 14.77 -11.43
N THR A 68 -9.45 16.04 -11.51
CA THR A 68 -9.30 17.03 -10.44
C THR A 68 -9.86 16.44 -9.15
N ALA A 69 -9.11 16.51 -8.05
CA ALA A 69 -9.55 16.01 -6.75
C ALA A 69 -10.98 16.50 -6.49
N PHE A 70 -11.90 15.59 -6.15
CA PHE A 70 -13.23 15.97 -5.72
C PHE A 70 -13.07 17.01 -4.60
N PRO A 71 -13.80 18.14 -4.64
CA PRO A 71 -13.72 19.11 -3.58
C PRO A 71 -14.00 18.37 -2.27
N SER A 72 -13.05 18.42 -1.34
CA SER A 72 -13.24 17.88 0.01
C SER A 72 -14.55 18.45 0.55
N PRO A 73 -15.46 17.64 1.12
CA PRO A 73 -16.66 18.17 1.74
C PRO A 73 -16.21 19.22 2.76
N THR A 74 -16.60 20.47 2.54
CA THR A 74 -16.35 21.56 3.46
C THR A 74 -16.97 21.15 4.79
N ALA A 75 -16.14 21.01 5.83
CA ALA A 75 -16.65 20.83 7.17
C ALA A 75 -17.56 22.03 7.47
N THR A 76 -18.86 21.77 7.59
CA THR A 76 -19.82 22.80 8.00
C THR A 76 -19.57 23.06 9.49
N PRO A 77 -19.42 24.32 9.93
CA PRO A 77 -19.16 24.66 11.33
C PRO A 77 -20.30 24.23 12.26
#